data_AF-A0A2K2FM53-F1
#
_entry.id   AF-A0A2K2FM53-F1
#
_cell.length_a   1.000
_cell.length_b   1.000
_cell.length_c   1.000
_cell.angle_alpha   90.00
_cell.angle_beta   90.00
_cell.angle_gamma   90.00
#
_symmetry.space_group_name_H-M   'P 1'
#
loop_
_entity.id
_entity.type
_entity.pdbx_description
1 polymer ?
#
loop_
_entity_poly.entity_id
_entity_poly.type
_entity_poly.pdbx_seq_one_letter_code
_entity_poly.pdbx_strand_id
1 'polypeptide(L)'
;MKPHALSDFIRKTSYLLAAVLAGLCLFLTIFIFSINRTVLNMEFHRYLFEKNDIYGHVYEVINASMPGFLKDLEKSLPDDVKQQVDLAGMLESSVTSDMVKTNLDSLRDGLFQYFSGQSMFLPEIYFEINPSLYTENRVQTNNQLDMAVQAFSKIDRINLSAVLLYLNRNDISDLFLFIKFIYYVFNTAPGILLLIALLLFFISLILSRKPADISRWASILSASCGIAGFLSGSGLILYIYIFMKGAAYPLTASLPLEGEVIVSYIRECMLPSSVFTLASGLIFCIISIVLHYAPSVLPSVFSGKSKMPQKVVVLNNNVLQTLKLTAYVFLCLLIVSFISLKLQSFKRDYEANNFASAVEKMKNSNKITQVISAKDEAIYTVNIKLIDKETEEPVPGIMVDINGESASSGKKYDLTSITDETGTARFTVDKGNFKASFVSTDFPREYQMPSPFFFEMKTAGTTIITIRLERQPVLVQDGMGIIEIEVLDKDNKPLEGLELTLGEVVLGLENDTRYNVFSYTNSEGIAVFKVAPGTYSASFTEPGLIKSYVTPSPFEVTAAQGSIARYTIRLAEP
;
A
#
# COMPACT_ATOMS: atom_id res chain seq x y z
N MET A 1 22.19 41.82 -48.65
CA MET A 1 21.30 42.55 -47.72
C MET A 1 22.15 43.40 -46.78
N LYS A 2 21.90 44.71 -46.62
CA LYS A 2 22.66 45.55 -45.69
C LYS A 2 22.49 45.04 -44.23
N PRO A 3 23.53 45.01 -43.39
CA PRO A 3 23.47 44.44 -42.03
C PRO A 3 22.39 45.07 -41.14
N HIS A 4 22.08 46.36 -41.33
CA HIS A 4 20.98 47.02 -40.64
C HIS A 4 19.58 46.54 -41.06
N ALA A 5 19.37 46.17 -42.33
CA ALA A 5 18.07 45.67 -42.79
C ALA A 5 17.77 44.28 -42.21
N LEU A 6 18.80 43.43 -42.06
CA LEU A 6 18.68 42.10 -41.46
C LEU A 6 18.37 42.20 -39.96
N SER A 7 19.10 43.07 -39.22
CA SER A 7 18.87 43.28 -37.79
C SER A 7 17.45 43.82 -37.47
N ASP A 8 16.97 44.77 -38.26
CA ASP A 8 15.61 45.31 -38.09
C ASP A 8 14.52 44.29 -38.46
N PHE A 9 14.75 43.45 -39.46
CA PHE A 9 13.85 42.35 -39.82
C PHE A 9 13.76 41.33 -38.67
N ILE A 10 14.89 40.82 -38.18
CA ILE A 10 14.93 39.86 -37.06
C ILE A 10 14.19 40.43 -35.85
N ARG A 11 14.46 41.68 -35.47
CA ARG A 11 13.76 42.32 -34.33
C ARG A 11 12.25 42.33 -34.50
N LYS A 12 11.75 42.80 -35.65
CA LYS A 12 10.30 42.92 -35.91
C LYS A 12 9.63 41.54 -35.90
N THR A 13 10.28 40.55 -36.50
CA THR A 13 9.76 39.18 -36.55
C THR A 13 9.75 38.55 -35.16
N SER A 14 10.83 38.67 -34.38
CA SER A 14 10.89 38.18 -33.00
C SER A 14 9.85 38.85 -32.10
N TYR A 15 9.62 40.16 -32.30
CA TYR A 15 8.61 40.92 -31.57
C TYR A 15 7.19 40.43 -31.84
N LEU A 16 6.85 40.23 -33.11
CA LEU A 16 5.57 39.71 -33.53
C LEU A 16 5.36 38.28 -33.02
N LEU A 17 6.36 37.42 -33.18
CA LEU A 17 6.31 36.03 -32.72
C LEU A 17 6.13 35.95 -31.20
N ALA A 18 6.86 36.76 -30.43
CA ALA A 18 6.71 36.82 -28.98
C ALA A 18 5.29 37.24 -28.56
N ALA A 19 4.69 38.20 -29.25
CA ALA A 19 3.31 38.63 -28.98
C ALA A 19 2.29 37.52 -29.28
N VAL A 20 2.42 36.87 -30.44
CA VAL A 20 1.50 35.79 -30.85
C VAL A 20 1.61 34.61 -29.89
N LEU A 21 2.82 34.15 -29.59
CA LEU A 21 3.07 33.05 -28.64
C LEU A 21 2.53 33.37 -27.24
N ALA A 22 2.75 34.59 -26.74
CA ALA A 22 2.24 35.00 -25.44
C ALA A 22 0.70 35.01 -25.40
N GLY A 23 0.05 35.45 -26.48
CA GLY A 23 -1.41 35.38 -26.59
C GLY A 23 -1.94 33.95 -26.70
N LEU A 24 -1.22 33.03 -27.35
CA LEU A 24 -1.56 31.60 -27.35
C LEU A 24 -1.41 30.98 -25.95
N CYS A 25 -0.35 31.34 -25.20
CA CYS A 25 -0.20 30.92 -23.81
C CYS A 25 -1.33 31.43 -22.92
N LEU A 26 -1.75 32.69 -23.11
CA LEU A 26 -2.88 33.27 -22.38
C LEU A 26 -4.20 32.57 -22.72
N PHE A 27 -4.45 32.31 -24.01
CA PHE A 27 -5.61 31.55 -24.49
C PHE A 27 -5.65 30.16 -23.84
N LEU A 28 -4.54 29.41 -23.89
CA LEU A 28 -4.47 28.08 -23.29
C LEU A 28 -4.72 28.12 -21.79
N THR A 29 -4.22 29.15 -21.10
CA THR A 29 -4.47 29.34 -19.66
C THR A 29 -5.97 29.52 -19.37
N ILE A 30 -6.65 30.37 -20.13
CA ILE A 30 -8.10 30.62 -20.00
C ILE A 30 -8.90 29.37 -20.33
N PHE A 31 -8.52 28.67 -21.40
CA PHE A 31 -9.17 27.43 -21.83
C PHE A 31 -9.04 26.34 -20.76
N ILE A 32 -7.84 26.11 -20.24
CA ILE A 32 -7.58 25.14 -19.17
C ILE A 32 -8.33 25.52 -17.90
N PHE A 33 -8.37 26.80 -17.52
CA PHE A 33 -9.14 27.26 -16.38
C PHE A 33 -10.63 26.90 -16.53
N SER A 34 -11.19 27.06 -17.73
CA SER A 34 -12.56 26.67 -18.02
C SER A 34 -12.79 25.16 -17.88
N ILE A 35 -11.91 24.36 -18.48
CA ILE A 35 -11.98 22.89 -18.42
C ILE A 35 -11.87 22.38 -16.97
N ASN A 36 -11.01 22.99 -16.15
CA ASN A 36 -10.87 22.67 -14.72
C ASN A 36 -12.11 23.02 -13.88
N ARG A 37 -12.98 23.91 -14.38
CA ARG A 37 -14.25 24.25 -13.73
C ARG A 37 -15.43 23.42 -14.24
N THR A 38 -15.27 22.71 -15.37
CA THR A 38 -16.31 21.84 -15.93
C THR A 38 -15.86 20.38 -15.96
N VAL A 39 -15.21 19.94 -17.04
CA VAL A 39 -14.89 18.53 -17.34
C VAL A 39 -13.98 17.88 -16.29
N LEU A 40 -13.12 18.66 -15.63
CA LEU A 40 -12.19 18.14 -14.62
C LEU A 40 -12.62 18.48 -13.19
N ASN A 41 -13.91 18.78 -12.98
CA ASN A 41 -14.45 19.23 -11.70
C ASN A 41 -15.48 18.25 -11.11
N MET A 42 -15.13 17.66 -9.97
CA MET A 42 -15.99 16.70 -9.26
C MET A 42 -17.39 17.24 -8.93
N GLU A 43 -17.49 18.45 -8.40
CA GLU A 43 -18.77 19.06 -8.01
C GLU A 43 -19.65 19.35 -9.23
N PHE A 44 -19.03 19.71 -10.36
CA PHE A 44 -19.76 19.90 -11.60
C PHE A 44 -20.36 18.57 -12.11
N HIS A 45 -19.61 17.47 -12.02
CA HIS A 45 -20.12 16.14 -12.37
C HIS A 45 -21.22 15.66 -11.41
N ARG A 46 -21.13 15.99 -10.12
CA ARG A 46 -22.21 15.74 -9.15
C ARG A 46 -23.50 16.45 -9.57
N TYR A 47 -23.42 17.73 -9.88
CA TYR A 47 -24.56 18.50 -10.38
C TYR A 47 -25.16 17.88 -11.66
N LEU A 48 -24.33 17.41 -12.60
CA LEU A 48 -24.81 16.77 -13.82
C LEU A 48 -25.46 15.41 -13.58
N PHE A 49 -24.98 14.63 -12.61
CA PHE A 49 -25.58 13.35 -12.21
C PHE A 49 -27.01 13.57 -11.68
N GLU A 50 -27.19 14.56 -10.82
CA GLU A 50 -28.50 14.94 -10.28
C GLU A 50 -29.42 15.49 -11.37
N LYS A 51 -28.91 16.39 -12.22
CA LYS A 51 -29.70 17.05 -13.26
C LYS A 51 -30.19 16.10 -14.35
N ASN A 52 -29.38 15.12 -14.76
CA ASN A 52 -29.71 14.16 -15.81
C ASN A 52 -30.28 12.85 -15.24
N ASP A 53 -30.66 12.81 -13.96
CA ASP A 53 -31.16 11.64 -13.24
C ASP A 53 -30.37 10.34 -13.52
N ILE A 54 -29.03 10.46 -13.49
CA ILE A 54 -28.14 9.32 -13.80
C ILE A 54 -28.33 8.22 -12.77
N TYR A 55 -28.60 8.58 -11.52
CA TYR A 55 -28.88 7.63 -10.45
C TYR A 55 -30.12 6.77 -10.73
N GLY A 56 -31.24 7.41 -11.12
CA GLY A 56 -32.48 6.71 -11.46
C GLY A 56 -32.30 5.80 -12.67
N HIS A 57 -31.75 6.34 -13.77
CA HIS A 57 -31.55 5.56 -14.99
C HIS A 57 -30.63 4.36 -14.80
N VAL A 58 -29.52 4.51 -14.06
CA VAL A 58 -28.63 3.36 -13.78
C VAL A 58 -29.35 2.31 -12.94
N TYR A 59 -30.13 2.73 -11.94
CA TYR A 59 -30.93 1.80 -11.13
C TYR A 59 -31.96 1.03 -11.98
N GLU A 60 -32.72 1.72 -12.84
CA GLU A 60 -33.70 1.09 -13.74
C GLU A 60 -33.05 0.08 -14.68
N VAL A 61 -31.88 0.43 -15.24
CA VAL A 61 -31.12 -0.45 -16.13
C VAL A 61 -30.63 -1.69 -15.41
N ILE A 62 -30.08 -1.55 -14.20
CA ILE A 62 -29.63 -2.70 -13.40
C ILE A 62 -30.84 -3.58 -13.07
N ASN A 63 -31.93 -3.00 -12.59
CA ASN A 63 -33.14 -3.73 -12.22
C ASN A 63 -33.77 -4.47 -13.43
N ALA A 64 -33.74 -3.88 -14.62
CA ALA A 64 -34.27 -4.51 -15.83
C ALA A 64 -33.35 -5.62 -16.39
N SER A 65 -32.03 -5.50 -16.22
CA SER A 65 -31.04 -6.43 -16.78
C SER A 65 -30.67 -7.59 -15.85
N MET A 66 -30.78 -7.40 -14.53
CA MET A 66 -30.38 -8.39 -13.53
C MET A 66 -31.08 -9.75 -13.68
N PRO A 67 -32.42 -9.83 -13.87
CA PRO A 67 -33.08 -11.13 -13.98
C PRO A 67 -32.61 -11.94 -15.20
N GLY A 68 -32.32 -11.25 -16.32
CA GLY A 68 -31.78 -11.87 -17.53
C GLY A 68 -30.35 -12.38 -17.32
N PHE A 69 -29.51 -11.56 -16.69
CA PHE A 69 -28.13 -11.92 -16.34
C PHE A 69 -28.09 -13.16 -15.44
N LEU A 70 -28.91 -13.21 -14.38
CA LEU A 70 -28.96 -14.35 -13.47
C LEU A 70 -29.40 -15.63 -14.17
N LYS A 71 -30.39 -15.55 -15.06
CA LYS A 71 -30.87 -16.69 -15.83
C LYS A 71 -29.81 -17.25 -16.78
N ASP A 72 -29.00 -16.38 -17.38
CA ASP A 72 -27.91 -16.79 -18.26
C ASP A 72 -26.70 -17.32 -17.47
N LEU A 73 -26.44 -16.75 -16.29
CA LEU A 73 -25.46 -17.26 -15.34
C LEU A 73 -25.83 -18.68 -14.88
N GLU A 74 -27.08 -18.91 -14.48
CA GLU A 74 -27.58 -20.23 -14.06
C GLU A 74 -27.41 -21.29 -15.16
N LYS A 75 -27.61 -20.93 -16.43
CA LYS A 75 -27.44 -21.85 -17.57
C LYS A 75 -25.99 -22.15 -17.92
N SER A 76 -25.07 -21.23 -17.62
CA SER A 76 -23.66 -21.32 -18.02
C SER A 76 -22.77 -21.94 -16.95
N LEU A 77 -23.25 -22.01 -15.71
CA LEU A 77 -22.56 -22.65 -14.60
C LEU A 77 -22.76 -24.18 -14.61
N PRO A 78 -21.70 -24.98 -14.38
CA PRO A 78 -21.84 -26.41 -14.20
C PRO A 78 -22.62 -26.74 -12.91
N ASP A 79 -23.26 -27.93 -12.85
CA ASP A 79 -24.24 -28.29 -11.82
C ASP A 79 -23.70 -28.23 -10.37
N ASP A 80 -22.39 -28.42 -10.19
CA ASP A 80 -21.66 -28.33 -8.93
C ASP A 80 -21.49 -26.88 -8.42
N VAL A 81 -21.69 -25.89 -9.29
CA VAL A 81 -21.53 -24.46 -9.00
C VAL A 81 -22.89 -23.74 -8.87
N LYS A 82 -24.02 -24.47 -8.94
CA LYS A 82 -25.37 -23.92 -8.70
C LYS A 82 -25.54 -23.24 -7.34
N GLN A 83 -24.71 -23.55 -6.34
CA GLN A 83 -24.66 -22.81 -5.07
C GLN A 83 -24.26 -21.33 -5.24
N GLN A 84 -23.52 -20.97 -6.30
CA GLN A 84 -23.20 -19.57 -6.63
C GLN A 84 -24.40 -18.82 -7.22
N VAL A 85 -25.40 -19.53 -7.77
CA VAL A 85 -26.65 -18.92 -8.27
C VAL A 85 -27.50 -18.41 -7.10
N ASP A 86 -27.56 -19.14 -5.99
CA ASP A 86 -28.22 -18.68 -4.75
C ASP A 86 -27.55 -17.39 -4.23
N LEU A 87 -26.22 -17.29 -4.33
CA LEU A 87 -25.43 -16.12 -3.92
C LEU A 87 -25.60 -14.93 -4.87
N ALA A 88 -25.76 -15.19 -6.17
CA ALA A 88 -26.09 -14.18 -7.17
C ALA A 88 -27.52 -13.64 -7.01
N GLY A 89 -28.49 -14.49 -6.63
CA GLY A 89 -29.84 -14.06 -6.25
C GLY A 89 -29.86 -13.22 -4.97
N MET A 90 -28.96 -13.47 -4.02
CA MET A 90 -28.78 -12.59 -2.86
C MET A 90 -28.27 -11.20 -3.25
N LEU A 91 -27.31 -11.13 -4.17
CA LEU A 91 -26.80 -9.86 -4.71
C LEU A 91 -27.91 -9.08 -5.43
N GLU A 92 -28.83 -9.74 -6.15
CA GLU A 92 -29.99 -9.09 -6.77
C GLU A 92 -30.90 -8.41 -5.74
N SER A 93 -31.28 -9.12 -4.66
CA SER A 93 -32.11 -8.55 -3.59
C SER A 93 -31.45 -7.39 -2.82
N SER A 94 -30.13 -7.25 -2.97
CA SER A 94 -29.30 -6.25 -2.32
C SER A 94 -29.15 -4.97 -3.14
N VAL A 95 -29.48 -4.98 -4.44
CA VAL A 95 -29.38 -3.79 -5.30
C VAL A 95 -30.54 -2.83 -5.00
N THR A 96 -30.28 -1.84 -4.16
CA THR A 96 -31.21 -0.74 -3.86
C THR A 96 -30.82 0.54 -4.61
N SER A 97 -31.77 1.48 -4.74
CA SER A 97 -31.49 2.80 -5.30
C SER A 97 -30.39 3.55 -4.50
N ASP A 98 -30.41 3.41 -3.18
CA ASP A 98 -29.41 4.01 -2.28
C ASP A 98 -28.02 3.36 -2.45
N MET A 99 -27.96 2.04 -2.65
CA MET A 99 -26.70 1.35 -2.96
C MET A 99 -26.13 1.79 -4.31
N VAL A 100 -26.96 1.92 -5.34
CA VAL A 100 -26.55 2.43 -6.66
C VAL A 100 -26.03 3.86 -6.53
N LYS A 101 -26.74 4.72 -5.80
CA LYS A 101 -26.32 6.10 -5.56
C LYS A 101 -24.98 6.19 -4.83
N THR A 102 -24.84 5.45 -3.73
CA THR A 102 -23.62 5.41 -2.91
C THR A 102 -22.41 4.93 -3.74
N ASN A 103 -22.61 3.92 -4.58
CA ASN A 103 -21.56 3.43 -5.47
C ASN A 103 -21.20 4.42 -6.57
N LEU A 104 -22.19 5.06 -7.21
CA LEU A 104 -21.93 6.09 -8.22
C LEU A 104 -21.23 7.32 -7.64
N ASP A 105 -21.59 7.72 -6.41
CA ASP A 105 -20.91 8.80 -5.69
C ASP A 105 -19.47 8.41 -5.33
N SER A 106 -19.25 7.21 -4.78
CA SER A 106 -17.92 6.67 -4.49
C SER A 106 -17.04 6.62 -5.74
N LEU A 107 -17.58 6.11 -6.86
CA LEU A 107 -16.87 6.05 -8.13
C LEU A 107 -16.52 7.44 -8.64
N ARG A 108 -17.48 8.38 -8.66
CA ARG A 108 -17.24 9.76 -9.10
C ARG A 108 -16.15 10.39 -8.23
N ASP A 109 -16.36 10.45 -6.93
CA ASP A 109 -15.51 11.21 -6.01
C ASP A 109 -14.13 10.56 -5.92
N GLY A 110 -14.07 9.24 -5.77
CA GLY A 110 -12.82 8.50 -5.68
C GLY A 110 -12.00 8.53 -6.98
N LEU A 111 -12.63 8.51 -8.16
CA LEU A 111 -11.89 8.70 -9.42
C LEU A 111 -11.33 10.12 -9.54
N PHE A 112 -12.09 11.16 -9.20
CA PHE A 112 -11.57 12.53 -9.20
C PHE A 112 -10.45 12.74 -8.17
N GLN A 113 -10.55 12.14 -6.98
CA GLN A 113 -9.48 12.14 -5.98
C GLN A 113 -8.24 11.37 -6.49
N TYR A 114 -8.42 10.25 -7.17
CA TYR A 114 -7.33 9.48 -7.77
C TYR A 114 -6.62 10.25 -8.90
N PHE A 115 -7.38 10.88 -9.81
CA PHE A 115 -6.84 11.65 -10.94
C PHE A 115 -6.15 12.93 -10.48
N SER A 116 -6.70 13.62 -9.47
CA SER A 116 -6.08 14.80 -8.87
C SER A 116 -4.86 14.48 -8.00
N GLY A 117 -4.59 13.19 -7.73
CA GLY A 117 -3.49 12.74 -6.89
C GLY A 117 -3.76 12.85 -5.38
N GLN A 118 -4.98 13.22 -4.97
CA GLN A 118 -5.38 13.24 -3.57
C GLN A 118 -5.45 11.83 -2.96
N SER A 119 -5.71 10.81 -3.78
CA SER A 119 -5.66 9.39 -3.41
C SER A 119 -4.72 8.59 -4.33
N MET A 120 -4.05 7.59 -3.76
CA MET A 120 -3.28 6.58 -4.53
C MET A 120 -4.13 5.39 -4.95
N PHE A 121 -5.29 5.19 -4.33
CA PHE A 121 -6.16 4.05 -4.56
C PHE A 121 -7.32 4.42 -5.47
N LEU A 122 -7.77 3.44 -6.25
CA LEU A 122 -9.04 3.52 -6.95
C LEU A 122 -10.20 3.43 -5.94
N PRO A 123 -11.39 3.96 -6.28
CA PRO A 123 -12.56 3.99 -5.40
C PRO A 123 -12.97 2.61 -4.88
N GLU A 124 -13.69 2.63 -3.77
CA GLU A 124 -14.33 1.45 -3.19
C GLU A 124 -15.72 1.24 -3.81
N ILE A 125 -16.05 -0.02 -4.07
CA ILE A 125 -17.39 -0.46 -4.46
C ILE A 125 -18.04 -1.05 -3.20
N TYR A 126 -19.15 -0.47 -2.78
CA TYR A 126 -19.88 -0.87 -1.59
C TYR A 126 -20.90 -1.96 -1.91
N PHE A 127 -21.06 -2.91 -1.01
CA PHE A 127 -22.05 -3.99 -1.09
C PHE A 127 -22.79 -4.06 0.24
N GLU A 128 -24.11 -4.23 0.19
CA GLU A 128 -24.91 -4.42 1.38
C GLU A 128 -25.74 -5.68 1.21
N ILE A 129 -25.25 -6.78 1.75
CA ILE A 129 -26.00 -8.04 1.74
C ILE A 129 -26.86 -8.04 2.99
N ASN A 130 -28.18 -8.04 2.82
CA ASN A 130 -29.11 -8.16 3.94
C ASN A 130 -29.42 -9.64 4.23
N PRO A 131 -28.81 -10.24 5.27
CA PRO A 131 -29.03 -11.65 5.59
C PRO A 131 -30.45 -11.94 6.07
N SER A 132 -31.20 -10.95 6.59
CA SER A 132 -32.53 -11.19 7.17
C SER A 132 -33.58 -11.55 6.12
N LEU A 133 -33.45 -11.03 4.88
CA LEU A 133 -34.34 -11.32 3.75
C LEU A 133 -34.27 -12.79 3.30
N TYR A 134 -33.21 -13.52 3.68
CA TYR A 134 -32.99 -14.90 3.26
C TYR A 134 -33.43 -15.93 4.31
N THR A 135 -33.38 -15.57 5.61
CA THR A 135 -33.79 -16.45 6.72
C THR A 135 -35.28 -16.83 6.71
N GLU A 136 -36.15 -16.05 6.06
CA GLU A 136 -37.60 -16.32 6.06
C GLU A 136 -38.04 -17.38 5.04
N ASN A 137 -37.23 -17.71 4.03
CA ASN A 137 -37.72 -18.44 2.84
C ASN A 137 -37.10 -19.83 2.56
N ARG A 138 -36.25 -20.40 3.41
CA ARG A 138 -35.81 -21.81 3.22
C ARG A 138 -35.74 -22.63 4.50
N VAL A 139 -36.32 -23.84 4.40
CA VAL A 139 -36.12 -24.97 5.31
C VAL A 139 -34.64 -25.37 5.26
N GLN A 140 -34.01 -25.41 6.44
CA GLN A 140 -32.66 -25.88 6.73
C GLN A 140 -32.17 -26.97 5.77
N THR A 141 -31.04 -26.76 5.06
CA THR A 141 -30.22 -27.92 4.61
C THR A 141 -28.77 -27.68 4.18
N ASN A 142 -28.24 -26.44 4.00
CA ASN A 142 -26.85 -26.28 3.51
C ASN A 142 -25.96 -25.40 4.42
N ASN A 143 -25.23 -26.05 5.35
CA ASN A 143 -24.23 -25.41 6.24
C ASN A 143 -23.15 -24.59 5.50
N GLN A 144 -22.83 -24.92 4.25
CA GLN A 144 -21.86 -24.18 3.43
C GLN A 144 -22.42 -22.85 2.91
N LEU A 145 -23.71 -22.78 2.59
CA LEU A 145 -24.35 -21.54 2.12
C LEU A 145 -24.43 -20.55 3.28
N ASP A 146 -24.81 -21.00 4.48
CA ASP A 146 -24.85 -20.16 5.69
C ASP A 146 -23.46 -19.58 6.04
N MET A 147 -22.38 -20.38 5.88
CA MET A 147 -21.02 -19.88 6.05
C MET A 147 -20.62 -18.87 4.97
N ALA A 148 -21.01 -19.10 3.71
CA ALA A 148 -20.77 -18.15 2.63
C ALA A 148 -21.54 -16.83 2.86
N VAL A 149 -22.82 -16.89 3.22
CA VAL A 149 -23.64 -15.71 3.59
C VAL A 149 -23.03 -14.96 4.76
N GLN A 150 -22.55 -15.65 5.79
CA GLN A 150 -21.84 -15.03 6.92
C GLN A 150 -20.48 -14.43 6.55
N ALA A 151 -19.77 -15.01 5.57
CA ALA A 151 -18.51 -14.47 5.09
C ALA A 151 -18.72 -13.24 4.20
N PHE A 152 -19.71 -13.29 3.29
CA PHE A 152 -20.04 -12.20 2.38
C PHE A 152 -20.71 -11.02 3.09
N SER A 153 -21.53 -11.26 4.11
CA SER A 153 -22.08 -10.19 4.97
C SER A 153 -21.03 -9.47 5.84
N LYS A 154 -19.78 -9.95 5.86
CA LYS A 154 -18.64 -9.25 6.47
C LYS A 154 -17.84 -8.41 5.46
N ILE A 155 -18.19 -8.47 4.17
CA ILE A 155 -17.53 -7.72 3.11
C ILE A 155 -18.42 -6.54 2.73
N ASP A 156 -18.16 -5.39 3.34
CA ASP A 156 -18.96 -4.18 3.10
C ASP A 156 -18.49 -3.42 1.85
N ARG A 157 -17.25 -3.66 1.41
CA ARG A 157 -16.60 -2.93 0.31
C ARG A 157 -15.47 -3.69 -0.36
N ILE A 158 -15.29 -3.49 -1.66
CA ILE A 158 -14.19 -4.04 -2.46
C ILE A 158 -13.52 -2.90 -3.24
N ASN A 159 -12.18 -2.85 -3.21
CA ASN A 159 -11.46 -1.84 -3.97
C ASN A 159 -11.55 -2.11 -5.49
N LEU A 160 -11.84 -1.09 -6.30
CA LEU A 160 -11.94 -1.21 -7.76
C LEU A 160 -10.65 -1.75 -8.40
N SER A 161 -9.47 -1.49 -7.84
CA SER A 161 -8.21 -2.06 -8.35
C SER A 161 -8.17 -3.58 -8.25
N ALA A 162 -8.72 -4.15 -7.17
CA ALA A 162 -8.82 -5.60 -7.01
C ALA A 162 -9.79 -6.20 -8.04
N VAL A 163 -10.92 -5.52 -8.31
CA VAL A 163 -11.89 -5.94 -9.33
C VAL A 163 -11.26 -5.92 -10.72
N LEU A 164 -10.56 -4.84 -11.09
CA LEU A 164 -9.90 -4.74 -12.39
C LEU A 164 -8.79 -5.78 -12.56
N LEU A 165 -8.01 -6.04 -11.51
CA LEU A 165 -6.98 -7.08 -11.51
C LEU A 165 -7.59 -8.46 -11.71
N TYR A 166 -8.66 -8.78 -10.98
CA TYR A 166 -9.37 -10.05 -11.10
C TYR A 166 -9.95 -10.25 -12.50
N LEU A 167 -10.54 -9.21 -13.09
CA LEU A 167 -11.08 -9.24 -14.46
C LEU A 167 -10.00 -9.15 -15.55
N ASN A 168 -8.71 -9.06 -15.17
CA ASN A 168 -7.58 -8.86 -16.07
C ASN A 168 -7.76 -7.64 -17.01
N ARG A 169 -8.35 -6.56 -16.50
CA ARG A 169 -8.64 -5.31 -17.24
C ARG A 169 -7.54 -4.26 -17.04
N ASN A 170 -6.31 -4.66 -17.35
CA ASN A 170 -5.16 -3.75 -17.31
C ASN A 170 -5.31 -2.56 -18.28
N ASP A 171 -6.06 -2.76 -19.38
CA ASP A 171 -6.41 -1.71 -20.34
C ASP A 171 -7.17 -0.54 -19.70
N ILE A 172 -8.08 -0.81 -18.77
CA ILE A 172 -8.82 0.23 -18.02
C ILE A 172 -7.89 0.95 -17.04
N SER A 173 -7.02 0.20 -16.37
CA SER A 173 -6.01 0.79 -15.47
C SER A 173 -5.07 1.74 -16.22
N ASP A 174 -4.61 1.36 -17.41
CA ASP A 174 -3.78 2.20 -18.26
C ASP A 174 -4.52 3.46 -18.72
N LEU A 175 -5.81 3.35 -19.05
CA LEU A 175 -6.66 4.50 -19.36
C LEU A 175 -6.79 5.45 -18.16
N PHE A 176 -6.95 4.93 -16.94
CA PHE A 176 -6.98 5.75 -15.73
C PHE A 176 -5.64 6.46 -15.47
N LEU A 177 -4.51 5.81 -15.74
CA LEU A 177 -3.19 6.45 -15.67
C LEU A 177 -3.05 7.57 -16.71
N PHE A 178 -3.58 7.37 -17.92
CA PHE A 178 -3.61 8.41 -18.95
C PHE A 178 -4.48 9.60 -18.55
N ILE A 179 -5.68 9.37 -18.00
CA ILE A 179 -6.55 10.45 -17.49
C ILE A 179 -5.87 11.19 -16.33
N LYS A 180 -5.21 10.47 -15.42
CA LYS A 180 -4.41 11.05 -14.33
C LYS A 180 -3.28 11.94 -14.86
N PHE A 181 -2.63 11.54 -15.94
CA PHE A 181 -1.63 12.38 -16.61
C PHE A 181 -2.25 13.66 -17.20
N ILE A 182 -3.41 13.56 -17.87
CA ILE A 182 -4.15 14.74 -18.37
C ILE A 182 -4.48 15.68 -17.21
N TYR A 183 -5.00 15.15 -16.09
CA TYR A 183 -5.36 15.95 -14.91
C TYR A 183 -4.14 16.72 -14.38
N TYR A 184 -2.98 16.05 -14.28
CA TYR A 184 -1.74 16.70 -13.89
C TYR A 184 -1.30 17.82 -14.85
N VAL A 185 -1.35 17.56 -16.16
CA VAL A 185 -1.00 18.56 -17.17
C VAL A 185 -1.92 19.76 -17.06
N PHE A 186 -3.23 19.57 -16.97
CA PHE A 186 -4.21 20.66 -16.88
C PHE A 186 -4.12 21.43 -15.55
N ASN A 187 -3.70 20.78 -14.45
CA ASN A 187 -3.51 21.48 -13.18
C ASN A 187 -2.20 22.27 -13.14
N THR A 188 -1.14 21.79 -13.81
CA THR A 188 0.21 22.39 -13.76
C THR A 188 0.46 23.42 -14.88
N ALA A 189 -0.09 23.16 -16.07
CA ALA A 189 0.17 23.97 -17.28
C ALA A 189 -0.16 25.46 -17.13
N PRO A 190 -1.27 25.91 -16.48
CA PRO A 190 -1.58 27.33 -16.34
C PRO A 190 -0.42 28.14 -15.74
N GLY A 191 0.23 27.62 -14.70
CA GLY A 191 1.37 28.29 -14.07
C GLY A 191 2.58 28.41 -14.99
N ILE A 192 2.89 27.34 -15.72
CA ILE A 192 4.00 27.33 -16.69
C ILE A 192 3.71 28.27 -17.87
N LEU A 193 2.49 28.24 -18.40
CA LEU A 193 2.06 29.08 -19.53
C LEU A 193 2.07 30.57 -19.16
N LEU A 194 1.60 30.93 -17.96
CA LEU A 194 1.69 32.30 -17.46
C LEU A 194 3.14 32.76 -17.27
N LEU A 195 4.02 31.88 -16.78
CA LEU A 195 5.44 32.18 -16.67
C LEU A 195 6.09 32.40 -18.05
N ILE A 196 5.77 31.56 -19.04
CA ILE A 196 6.23 31.76 -20.43
C ILE A 196 5.70 33.09 -20.98
N ALA A 197 4.43 33.41 -20.79
CA ALA A 197 3.85 34.68 -21.24
C ALA A 197 4.55 35.89 -20.59
N LEU A 198 4.90 35.79 -19.30
CA LEU A 198 5.65 36.81 -18.57
C LEU A 198 7.10 36.96 -19.09
N LEU A 199 7.77 35.85 -19.41
CA LEU A 199 9.10 35.89 -20.06
C LEU A 199 9.04 36.56 -21.44
N LEU A 200 8.03 36.23 -22.24
CA LEU A 200 7.81 36.84 -23.55
C LEU A 200 7.49 38.34 -23.44
N PHE A 201 6.77 38.76 -22.40
CA PHE A 201 6.57 40.17 -22.09
C PHE A 201 7.90 40.89 -21.78
N PHE A 202 8.80 40.28 -21.01
CA PHE A 202 10.12 40.87 -20.76
C PHE A 202 10.99 40.97 -22.01
N ILE A 203 10.99 39.93 -22.85
CA ILE A 203 11.66 39.98 -24.15
C ILE A 203 11.10 41.14 -24.99
N SER A 204 9.78 41.30 -25.01
CA SER A 204 9.12 42.40 -25.72
C SER A 204 9.49 43.78 -25.18
N LEU A 205 9.58 43.94 -23.86
CA LEU A 205 10.05 45.18 -23.22
C LEU A 205 11.47 45.53 -23.67
N ILE A 206 12.37 44.54 -23.77
CA ILE A 206 13.76 44.76 -24.24
C ILE A 206 13.76 45.23 -25.69
N LEU A 207 12.96 44.60 -26.56
CA LEU A 207 12.88 44.93 -27.99
C LEU A 207 12.15 46.25 -28.27
N SER A 208 11.32 46.72 -27.33
CA SER A 208 10.56 47.97 -27.44
C SER A 208 11.46 49.20 -27.40
N ARG A 209 11.22 50.16 -28.30
CA ARG A 209 11.94 51.44 -28.36
C ARG A 209 11.09 52.61 -27.88
N LYS A 210 9.76 52.49 -27.99
CA LYS A 210 8.79 53.52 -27.61
C LYS A 210 7.68 52.93 -26.74
N PRO A 211 7.03 53.72 -25.88
CA PRO A 211 5.86 53.28 -25.12
C PRO A 211 4.72 52.78 -26.03
N ALA A 212 4.54 53.40 -27.19
CA ALA A 212 3.56 52.98 -28.19
C ALA A 212 3.82 51.57 -28.75
N ASP A 213 5.08 51.10 -28.74
CA ASP A 213 5.40 49.74 -29.15
C ASP A 213 4.74 48.75 -28.17
N ILE A 214 4.85 48.98 -26.86
CA ILE A 214 4.27 48.13 -25.81
C ILE A 214 2.75 48.01 -25.98
N SER A 215 2.05 49.13 -26.24
CA SER A 215 0.60 49.12 -26.52
C SER A 215 0.27 48.26 -27.75
N ARG A 216 1.08 48.37 -28.81
CA ARG A 216 0.93 47.56 -30.02
C ARG A 216 1.20 46.08 -29.75
N TRP A 217 2.16 45.73 -28.89
CA TRP A 217 2.40 44.35 -28.50
C TRP A 217 1.23 43.77 -27.73
N ALA A 218 0.73 44.51 -26.74
CA ALA A 218 -0.43 44.10 -25.95
C ALA A 218 -1.67 43.93 -26.86
N SER A 219 -1.85 44.83 -27.83
CA SER A 219 -2.90 44.69 -28.85
C SER A 219 -2.75 43.40 -29.67
N ILE A 220 -1.55 43.06 -30.16
CA ILE A 220 -1.32 41.81 -30.92
C ILE A 220 -1.53 40.58 -30.05
N LEU A 221 -1.04 40.58 -28.81
CA LEU A 221 -1.26 39.51 -27.83
C LEU A 221 -2.75 39.29 -27.57
N SER A 222 -3.50 40.38 -27.34
CA SER A 222 -4.94 40.29 -27.12
C SER A 222 -5.67 39.85 -28.39
N ALA A 223 -5.21 40.24 -29.58
CA ALA A 223 -5.78 39.78 -30.84
C ALA A 223 -5.59 38.26 -31.02
N SER A 224 -4.36 37.76 -30.82
CA SER A 224 -4.09 36.33 -30.98
C SER A 224 -4.84 35.48 -29.95
N CYS A 225 -4.89 35.92 -28.69
CA CYS A 225 -5.71 35.28 -27.67
C CYS A 225 -7.21 35.31 -28.03
N GLY A 226 -7.71 36.46 -28.48
CA GLY A 226 -9.11 36.67 -28.83
C GLY A 226 -9.55 35.81 -30.01
N ILE A 227 -8.77 35.81 -31.10
CA ILE A 227 -9.02 34.99 -32.29
C ILE A 227 -8.97 33.50 -31.94
N ALA A 228 -7.95 33.05 -31.20
CA ALA A 228 -7.84 31.64 -30.80
C ALA A 228 -9.03 31.21 -29.92
N GLY A 229 -9.43 32.05 -28.95
CA GLY A 229 -10.59 31.80 -28.10
C GLY A 229 -11.90 31.75 -28.89
N PHE A 230 -12.11 32.69 -29.81
CA PHE A 230 -13.31 32.72 -30.64
C PHE A 230 -13.42 31.50 -31.56
N LEU A 231 -12.32 31.13 -32.24
CA LEU A 231 -12.25 29.96 -33.11
C LEU A 231 -12.44 28.65 -32.33
N SER A 232 -11.77 28.51 -31.18
CA SER A 232 -11.87 27.33 -30.33
C SER A 232 -13.28 27.18 -29.73
N GLY A 233 -13.84 28.25 -29.17
CA GLY A 233 -15.20 28.26 -28.63
C GLY A 233 -16.23 27.91 -29.70
N SER A 234 -16.19 28.57 -30.86
CA SER A 234 -17.09 28.28 -31.97
C SER A 234 -16.92 26.85 -32.50
N GLY A 235 -15.68 26.38 -32.60
CA GLY A 235 -15.36 25.01 -33.01
C GLY A 235 -15.93 23.97 -32.04
N LEU A 236 -15.89 24.22 -30.74
CA LEU A 236 -16.50 23.33 -29.74
C LEU A 236 -18.04 23.32 -29.83
N ILE A 237 -18.69 24.47 -30.01
CA ILE A 237 -20.15 24.52 -30.27
C ILE A 237 -20.48 23.71 -31.52
N LEU A 238 -19.76 23.93 -32.61
CA LEU A 238 -20.00 23.22 -33.86
C LEU A 238 -19.79 21.71 -33.69
N TYR A 239 -18.76 21.29 -32.95
CA TYR A 239 -18.55 19.91 -32.58
C TYR A 239 -19.71 19.31 -31.79
N ILE A 240 -20.17 20.01 -30.75
CA ILE A 240 -21.29 19.59 -29.89
C ILE A 240 -22.58 19.37 -30.71
N TYR A 241 -22.91 20.25 -31.65
CA TYR A 241 -24.19 20.18 -32.36
C TYR A 241 -24.15 19.38 -33.67
N ILE A 242 -23.02 19.34 -34.36
CA ILE A 242 -22.92 18.69 -35.69
C ILE A 242 -22.28 17.31 -35.60
N PHE A 243 -21.15 17.18 -34.90
CA PHE A 243 -20.32 15.97 -34.95
C PHE A 243 -20.58 15.00 -33.79
N MET A 244 -21.00 15.51 -32.63
CA MET A 244 -21.11 14.69 -31.42
C MET A 244 -22.07 13.51 -31.57
N LYS A 245 -23.23 13.70 -32.22
CA LYS A 245 -24.24 12.63 -32.33
C LYS A 245 -23.67 11.38 -33.01
N GLY A 246 -22.82 11.54 -34.02
CA GLY A 246 -22.14 10.42 -34.67
C GLY A 246 -20.96 9.88 -33.84
N ALA A 247 -20.17 10.77 -33.23
CA ALA A 247 -19.02 10.39 -32.41
C ALA A 247 -19.40 9.67 -31.10
N ALA A 248 -20.60 9.93 -30.57
CA ALA A 248 -21.10 9.28 -29.36
C ALA A 248 -21.61 7.85 -29.62
N TYR A 249 -21.81 7.44 -30.87
CA TYR A 249 -22.41 6.13 -31.20
C TYR A 249 -21.69 4.94 -30.53
N PRO A 250 -20.34 4.83 -30.54
CA PRO A 250 -19.65 3.73 -29.86
C PRO A 250 -19.86 3.75 -28.33
N LEU A 251 -19.99 4.94 -27.73
CA LEU A 251 -20.30 5.11 -26.31
C LEU A 251 -21.75 4.70 -26.01
N THR A 252 -22.70 5.15 -26.82
CA THR A 252 -24.12 4.78 -26.66
C THR A 252 -24.40 3.31 -26.96
N ALA A 253 -23.54 2.64 -27.75
CA ALA A 253 -23.66 1.22 -28.04
C ALA A 253 -23.01 0.33 -26.96
N SER A 254 -22.13 0.89 -26.13
CA SER A 254 -21.38 0.14 -25.10
C SER A 254 -21.87 0.39 -23.68
N LEU A 255 -22.51 1.53 -23.43
CA LEU A 255 -23.14 1.84 -22.16
C LEU A 255 -24.61 1.42 -22.19
N PRO A 256 -25.13 0.77 -21.15
CA PRO A 256 -26.52 0.34 -21.08
C PRO A 256 -27.48 1.49 -20.73
N LEU A 257 -27.11 2.74 -21.04
CA LEU A 257 -27.92 3.93 -20.82
C LEU A 257 -28.51 4.42 -22.14
N GLU A 258 -29.66 5.08 -22.08
CA GLU A 258 -30.25 5.70 -23.27
C GLU A 258 -29.27 6.68 -23.92
N GLY A 259 -29.12 6.59 -25.24
CA GLY A 259 -28.17 7.43 -25.96
C GLY A 259 -28.45 8.93 -25.80
N GLU A 260 -29.71 9.31 -25.56
CA GLU A 260 -30.11 10.69 -25.30
C GLU A 260 -29.52 11.23 -23.99
N VAL A 261 -29.51 10.41 -22.93
CA VAL A 261 -28.92 10.76 -21.62
C VAL A 261 -27.41 10.96 -21.77
N ILE A 262 -26.72 10.06 -22.47
CA ILE A 262 -25.26 10.14 -22.70
C ILE A 262 -24.90 11.40 -23.51
N VAL A 263 -25.63 11.65 -24.61
CA VAL A 263 -25.40 12.81 -25.49
C VAL A 263 -25.72 14.12 -24.75
N SER A 264 -26.80 14.15 -23.96
CA SER A 264 -27.15 15.29 -23.11
C SER A 264 -26.03 15.58 -22.11
N TYR A 265 -25.57 14.57 -21.38
CA TYR A 265 -24.53 14.70 -20.39
C TYR A 265 -23.21 15.24 -20.97
N ILE A 266 -22.73 14.68 -22.10
CA ILE A 266 -21.51 15.15 -22.77
C ILE A 266 -21.67 16.58 -23.27
N ARG A 267 -22.85 16.92 -23.83
CA ARG A 267 -23.17 18.29 -24.25
C ARG A 267 -23.06 19.27 -23.10
N GLU A 268 -23.66 18.93 -21.96
CA GLU A 268 -23.66 19.78 -20.77
C GLU A 268 -22.28 19.89 -20.12
N CYS A 269 -21.41 18.90 -20.30
CA CYS A 269 -20.01 18.99 -19.90
C CYS A 269 -19.21 20.04 -20.69
N MET A 270 -19.42 20.08 -22.00
CA MET A 270 -18.58 20.86 -22.94
C MET A 270 -19.14 22.26 -23.22
N LEU A 271 -20.45 22.44 -23.19
CA LEU A 271 -21.11 23.68 -23.60
C LEU A 271 -20.68 24.90 -22.74
N PRO A 272 -20.66 24.85 -21.39
CA PRO A 272 -20.25 26.00 -20.60
C PRO A 272 -18.81 26.41 -20.89
N SER A 273 -17.92 25.44 -21.13
CA SER A 273 -16.52 25.72 -21.48
C SER A 273 -16.37 26.36 -22.85
N SER A 274 -17.19 25.94 -23.81
CA SER A 274 -17.24 26.58 -25.13
C SER A 274 -17.73 28.03 -25.05
N VAL A 275 -18.85 28.26 -24.34
CA VAL A 275 -19.44 29.61 -24.18
C VAL A 275 -18.47 30.55 -23.46
N PHE A 276 -17.83 30.08 -22.38
CA PHE A 276 -16.85 30.87 -21.64
C PHE A 276 -15.64 31.24 -22.49
N THR A 277 -15.12 30.29 -23.27
CA THR A 277 -13.97 30.52 -24.17
C THR A 277 -14.33 31.49 -25.29
N LEU A 278 -15.53 31.39 -25.87
CA LEU A 278 -16.05 32.29 -26.90
C LEU A 278 -16.22 33.71 -26.36
N ALA A 279 -16.88 33.86 -25.20
CA ALA A 279 -17.08 35.16 -24.54
C ALA A 279 -15.75 35.82 -24.18
N SER A 280 -14.81 35.04 -23.63
CA SER A 280 -13.44 35.52 -23.36
C SER A 280 -12.76 35.97 -24.66
N GLY A 281 -12.88 35.19 -25.74
CA GLY A 281 -12.36 35.55 -27.05
C GLY A 281 -12.86 36.90 -27.55
N LEU A 282 -14.17 37.15 -27.45
CA LEU A 282 -14.78 38.43 -27.82
C LEU A 282 -14.24 39.60 -26.97
N ILE A 283 -14.13 39.41 -25.66
CA ILE A 283 -13.58 40.43 -24.75
C ILE A 283 -12.14 40.77 -25.16
N PHE A 284 -11.30 39.77 -25.44
CA PHE A 284 -9.91 39.99 -25.85
C PHE A 284 -9.79 40.67 -27.23
N CYS A 285 -10.69 40.39 -28.17
CA CYS A 285 -10.77 41.12 -29.43
C CYS A 285 -11.12 42.61 -29.21
N ILE A 286 -12.07 42.92 -28.32
CA ILE A 286 -12.41 44.30 -27.98
C ILE A 286 -11.22 45.00 -27.32
N ILE A 287 -10.56 44.35 -26.36
CA ILE A 287 -9.35 44.87 -25.69
C ILE A 287 -8.25 45.14 -26.73
N SER A 288 -8.07 44.25 -27.70
CA SER A 288 -7.09 44.42 -28.76
C SER A 288 -7.31 45.69 -29.58
N ILE A 289 -8.56 45.96 -29.97
CA ILE A 289 -8.96 47.17 -30.71
C ILE A 289 -8.66 48.42 -29.86
N VAL A 290 -9.09 48.41 -28.59
CA VAL A 290 -8.85 49.53 -27.65
C VAL A 290 -7.35 49.82 -27.51
N LEU A 291 -6.53 48.78 -27.31
CA LEU A 291 -5.07 48.91 -27.17
C LEU A 291 -4.38 49.33 -28.48
N HIS A 292 -4.97 49.02 -29.64
CA HIS A 292 -4.45 49.45 -30.94
C HIS A 292 -4.59 50.96 -31.12
N TYR A 293 -5.74 51.53 -30.76
CA TYR A 293 -6.06 52.95 -30.92
C TYR A 293 -5.64 53.81 -29.71
N ALA A 294 -5.27 53.21 -28.57
CA ALA A 294 -4.83 53.95 -27.39
C ALA A 294 -3.70 54.98 -27.64
N PRO A 295 -2.65 54.68 -28.43
CA PRO A 295 -1.59 55.65 -28.72
C PRO A 295 -2.07 56.87 -29.52
N SER A 296 -3.11 56.72 -30.35
CA SER A 296 -3.69 57.82 -31.14
C SER A 296 -4.69 58.68 -30.35
N VAL A 297 -5.43 58.07 -29.42
CA VAL A 297 -6.45 58.76 -28.60
C VAL A 297 -5.82 59.45 -27.39
N LEU A 298 -4.72 58.90 -26.84
CA LEU A 298 -3.99 59.45 -25.69
C LEU A 298 -2.55 59.81 -26.06
N PRO A 299 -2.32 60.73 -27.03
CA PRO A 299 -0.98 61.07 -27.49
C PRO A 299 -0.13 61.71 -26.39
N SER A 300 -0.72 62.28 -25.34
CA SER A 300 0.01 62.83 -24.18
C SER A 300 0.70 61.77 -23.33
N VAL A 301 0.18 60.54 -23.32
CA VAL A 301 0.73 59.40 -22.56
C VAL A 301 1.78 58.65 -23.38
N PHE A 302 1.55 58.52 -24.69
CA PHE A 302 2.37 57.69 -25.58
C PHE A 302 3.34 58.46 -26.48
N SER A 303 3.19 59.77 -26.61
CA SER A 303 4.15 60.65 -27.30
C SER A 303 4.83 61.57 -26.29
N GLY A 304 6.15 61.62 -26.32
CA GLY A 304 6.96 62.56 -25.52
C GLY A 304 6.84 64.04 -25.96
N LYS A 305 5.78 64.39 -26.71
CA LYS A 305 5.53 65.74 -27.25
C LYS A 305 4.06 66.12 -27.04
N SER A 306 3.63 66.18 -25.79
CA SER A 306 2.36 66.83 -25.43
C SER A 306 2.53 68.35 -25.46
N LYS A 307 1.67 69.06 -26.21
CA LYS A 307 1.52 70.54 -26.16
C LYS A 307 0.65 71.01 -24.97
N MET A 308 0.35 70.16 -23.99
CA MET A 308 -0.40 70.52 -22.79
C MET A 308 0.51 70.80 -21.59
N PRO A 309 0.17 71.81 -20.75
CA PRO A 309 0.96 72.14 -19.57
C PRO A 309 0.89 71.00 -18.54
N GLN A 310 2.07 70.50 -18.19
CA GLN A 310 2.45 69.55 -17.13
C GLN A 310 1.41 69.16 -16.09
N LYS A 311 1.05 67.85 -16.07
CA LYS A 311 1.15 66.95 -14.89
C LYS A 311 0.75 65.49 -15.18
N VAL A 312 0.78 65.04 -16.44
CA VAL A 312 0.65 63.60 -16.75
C VAL A 312 2.07 63.05 -16.93
N VAL A 313 2.42 62.04 -16.13
CA VAL A 313 3.74 61.38 -16.16
C VAL A 313 3.94 60.78 -17.55
N VAL A 314 4.61 61.52 -18.42
CA VAL A 314 5.07 61.05 -19.73
C VAL A 314 6.04 59.89 -19.46
N LEU A 315 5.80 58.73 -20.08
CA LEU A 315 6.74 57.61 -20.06
C LEU A 315 8.00 58.02 -20.84
N ASN A 316 8.90 58.75 -20.18
CA ASN A 316 10.16 59.23 -20.73
C ASN A 316 11.07 58.05 -21.08
N ASN A 317 12.01 58.20 -22.02
CA ASN A 317 13.01 57.17 -22.33
C ASN A 317 13.77 56.70 -21.09
N ASN A 318 13.96 57.58 -20.10
CA ASN A 318 14.53 57.25 -18.80
C ASN A 318 13.65 56.26 -18.03
N VAL A 319 12.32 56.43 -18.05
CA VAL A 319 11.35 55.52 -17.41
C VAL A 319 11.38 54.15 -18.09
N LEU A 320 11.46 54.11 -19.42
CA LEU A 320 11.62 52.87 -20.19
C LEU A 320 12.94 52.16 -19.87
N GLN A 321 14.04 52.90 -19.71
CA GLN A 321 15.33 52.33 -19.29
C GLN A 321 15.27 51.77 -17.86
N THR A 322 14.66 52.48 -16.90
CA THR A 322 14.43 51.93 -15.56
C THR A 322 13.55 50.69 -15.63
N LEU A 323 12.48 50.67 -16.43
CA LEU A 323 11.64 49.49 -16.62
C LEU A 323 12.42 48.29 -17.15
N LYS A 324 13.35 48.50 -18.11
CA LYS A 324 14.24 47.44 -18.60
C LYS A 324 15.18 46.93 -17.51
N LEU A 325 15.79 47.83 -16.74
CA LEU A 325 16.68 47.47 -15.63
C LEU A 325 15.91 46.71 -14.53
N THR A 326 14.74 47.20 -14.14
CA THR A 326 13.85 46.57 -13.18
C THR A 326 13.38 45.20 -13.69
N ALA A 327 13.09 45.06 -14.98
CA ALA A 327 12.77 43.78 -15.60
C ALA A 327 13.91 42.77 -15.52
N TYR A 328 15.16 43.18 -15.75
CA TYR A 328 16.33 42.30 -15.58
C TYR A 328 16.49 41.83 -14.14
N VAL A 329 16.42 42.77 -13.18
CA VAL A 329 16.53 42.45 -11.75
C VAL A 329 15.39 41.53 -11.30
N PHE A 330 14.16 41.80 -11.75
CA PHE A 330 13.00 40.99 -11.43
C PHE A 330 13.11 39.58 -12.02
N LEU A 331 13.55 39.43 -13.26
CA LEU A 331 13.78 38.13 -13.90
C LEU A 331 14.81 37.30 -13.10
N CYS A 332 15.93 37.92 -12.72
CA CYS A 332 16.93 37.27 -11.88
C CYS A 332 16.36 36.85 -10.51
N LEU A 333 15.61 37.73 -9.85
CA LEU A 333 14.96 37.41 -8.56
C LEU A 333 13.95 36.28 -8.68
N LEU A 334 13.19 36.22 -9.78
CA LEU A 334 12.20 35.17 -10.02
C LEU A 334 12.88 33.81 -10.20
N ILE A 335 13.98 33.76 -10.96
CA ILE A 335 14.80 32.54 -11.14
C ILE A 335 15.39 32.10 -9.80
N VAL A 336 15.99 33.02 -9.04
CA VAL A 336 16.59 32.73 -7.72
C VAL A 336 15.53 32.25 -6.73
N SER A 337 14.37 32.90 -6.69
CA SER A 337 13.25 32.50 -5.82
C SER A 337 12.70 31.13 -6.21
N PHE A 338 12.57 30.83 -7.50
CA PHE A 338 12.12 29.52 -7.97
C PHE A 338 13.10 28.41 -7.58
N ILE A 339 14.41 28.63 -7.78
CA ILE A 339 15.46 27.71 -7.35
C ILE A 339 15.41 27.52 -5.84
N SER A 340 15.25 28.60 -5.08
CA SER A 340 15.21 28.56 -3.61
C SER A 340 14.01 27.77 -3.08
N LEU A 341 12.81 27.96 -3.66
CA LEU A 341 11.61 27.22 -3.30
C LEU A 341 11.75 25.72 -3.62
N LYS A 342 12.33 25.38 -4.77
CA LYS A 342 12.59 23.98 -5.14
C LYS A 342 13.63 23.33 -4.23
N LEU A 343 14.69 24.06 -3.88
CA LEU A 343 15.70 23.60 -2.95
C LEU A 343 15.14 23.40 -1.54
N GLN A 344 14.25 24.28 -1.09
CA GLN A 344 13.58 24.15 0.21
C GLN A 344 12.59 22.97 0.23
N SER A 345 11.83 22.76 -0.85
CA SER A 345 10.97 21.56 -0.98
C SER A 345 11.80 20.29 -0.97
N PHE A 346 12.90 20.25 -1.74
CA PHE A 346 13.81 19.11 -1.77
C PHE A 346 14.41 18.83 -0.39
N LYS A 347 14.88 19.88 0.30
CA LYS A 347 15.38 19.77 1.68
C LYS A 347 14.32 19.20 2.61
N ARG A 348 13.09 19.72 2.58
CA ARG A 348 11.98 19.22 3.40
C ARG A 348 11.64 17.76 3.09
N ASP A 349 11.63 17.39 1.81
CA ASP A 349 11.34 16.02 1.38
C ASP A 349 12.48 15.04 1.72
N TYR A 350 13.74 15.50 1.74
CA TYR A 350 14.93 14.76 2.20
C TYR A 350 15.05 14.68 3.73
N GLU A 351 14.54 15.67 4.45
CA GLU A 351 14.46 15.60 5.92
C GLU A 351 13.32 14.67 6.34
N ALA A 352 12.21 14.65 5.59
CA ALA A 352 11.06 13.79 5.86
C ALA A 352 11.20 12.36 5.31
N ASN A 353 11.99 12.15 4.25
CA ASN A 353 12.20 10.86 3.59
C ASN A 353 13.68 10.69 3.20
N ASN A 354 14.13 9.49 2.79
CA ASN A 354 15.52 9.32 2.34
C ASN A 354 15.79 9.98 0.96
N PHE A 355 17.08 10.10 0.61
CA PHE A 355 17.54 10.70 -0.65
C PHE A 355 16.94 10.06 -1.90
N ALA A 356 16.81 8.73 -1.93
CA ALA A 356 16.23 8.01 -3.05
C ALA A 356 14.76 8.40 -3.27
N SER A 357 13.98 8.48 -2.20
CA SER A 357 12.58 8.92 -2.26
C SER A 357 12.44 10.40 -2.63
N ALA A 358 13.32 11.28 -2.14
CA ALA A 358 13.30 12.71 -2.51
C ALA A 358 13.62 12.92 -4.01
N VAL A 359 14.60 12.19 -4.55
CA VAL A 359 14.95 12.21 -5.98
C VAL A 359 13.86 11.57 -6.84
N GLU A 360 13.24 10.47 -6.39
CA GLU A 360 12.13 9.83 -7.09
C GLU A 360 10.91 10.76 -7.18
N LYS A 361 10.59 11.48 -6.10
CA LYS A 361 9.50 12.47 -6.04
C LYS A 361 9.77 13.69 -6.94
N MET A 362 11.04 14.08 -7.07
CA MET A 362 11.47 15.15 -7.96
C MET A 362 11.42 14.75 -9.44
N LYS A 363 11.66 13.46 -9.75
CA LYS A 363 11.53 12.87 -11.10
C LYS A 363 10.09 12.53 -11.47
N ASN A 364 9.27 12.16 -10.47
CA ASN A 364 7.87 11.75 -10.60
C ASN A 364 6.99 12.64 -9.71
N SER A 365 6.77 13.89 -10.14
CA SER A 365 6.04 14.98 -9.45
C SER A 365 4.61 14.64 -8.95
N ASN A 366 4.08 13.45 -9.24
CA ASN A 366 2.70 13.05 -8.96
C ASN A 366 2.54 12.02 -7.84
N LYS A 367 3.61 11.65 -7.14
CA LYS A 367 3.49 10.84 -5.92
C LYS A 367 3.31 11.78 -4.73
N ILE A 368 2.07 12.16 -4.44
CA ILE A 368 1.69 12.52 -3.08
C ILE A 368 1.91 11.24 -2.26
N THR A 369 2.97 11.22 -1.45
CA THR A 369 3.04 10.31 -0.32
C THR A 369 1.93 10.76 0.62
N GLN A 370 0.72 10.25 0.39
CA GLN A 370 -0.24 10.15 1.46
C GLN A 370 0.44 9.19 2.43
N VAL A 371 1.11 9.75 3.45
CA VAL A 371 1.23 9.05 4.71
C VAL A 371 -0.21 8.91 5.13
N ILE A 372 -0.81 7.78 4.75
CA ILE A 372 -2.00 7.29 5.43
C ILE A 372 -1.57 7.35 6.89
N SER A 373 -2.18 8.26 7.65
CA SER A 373 -2.13 8.10 9.09
C SER A 373 -2.84 6.78 9.28
N ALA A 374 -2.07 5.70 9.39
CA ALA A 374 -2.56 4.38 9.71
C ALA A 374 -2.92 4.37 11.19
N LYS A 375 -3.79 5.30 11.56
CA LYS A 375 -4.45 5.32 12.85
C LYS A 375 -5.52 4.23 12.90
N ASP A 376 -6.03 3.78 11.73
CA ASP A 376 -7.12 2.80 11.67
C ASP A 376 -6.88 1.57 10.75
N GLU A 377 -5.79 1.48 9.96
CA GLU A 377 -5.61 0.35 8.99
C GLU A 377 -4.19 -0.27 8.92
N ALA A 378 -3.28 0.06 9.83
CA ALA A 378 -2.02 -0.71 9.94
C ALA A 378 -2.26 -1.96 10.77
N ILE A 379 -2.63 -3.07 10.13
CA ILE A 379 -2.64 -4.37 10.79
C ILE A 379 -1.18 -4.79 11.01
N TYR A 380 -0.68 -4.69 12.24
CA TYR A 380 0.60 -5.29 12.61
C TYR A 380 0.33 -6.77 12.92
N THR A 381 0.64 -7.64 11.96
CA THR A 381 0.51 -9.07 12.16
C THR A 381 1.89 -9.63 12.51
N VAL A 382 1.99 -10.42 13.58
CA VAL A 382 3.17 -11.23 13.85
C VAL A 382 2.81 -12.70 13.71
N ASN A 383 3.57 -13.40 12.88
CA ASN A 383 3.47 -14.84 12.67
C ASN A 383 4.68 -15.48 13.35
N ILE A 384 4.45 -16.21 14.43
CA ILE A 384 5.48 -17.02 15.08
C ILE A 384 5.44 -18.39 14.40
N LYS A 385 6.46 -18.67 13.60
CA LYS A 385 6.58 -19.93 12.85
C LYS A 385 7.54 -20.87 13.56
N LEU A 386 7.07 -22.04 13.96
CA LEU A 386 7.86 -23.10 14.57
C LEU A 386 8.21 -24.15 13.52
N ILE A 387 9.49 -24.42 13.39
CA ILE A 387 10.02 -25.48 12.52
C ILE A 387 11.00 -26.35 13.29
N ASP A 388 11.05 -27.62 12.94
CA ASP A 388 12.07 -28.55 13.41
C ASP A 388 13.45 -28.11 12.90
N LYS A 389 14.46 -28.05 13.77
CA LYS A 389 15.82 -27.62 13.38
C LYS A 389 16.50 -28.61 12.42
N GLU A 390 16.18 -29.90 12.50
CA GLU A 390 16.82 -30.96 11.71
C GLU A 390 16.07 -31.24 10.42
N THR A 391 14.73 -31.34 10.47
CA THR A 391 13.92 -31.68 9.29
C THR A 391 13.37 -30.48 8.54
N GLU A 392 13.45 -29.27 9.12
CA GLU A 392 12.80 -28.04 8.63
C GLU A 392 11.27 -28.14 8.48
N GLU A 393 10.66 -29.22 8.97
CA GLU A 393 9.22 -29.44 8.93
C GLU A 393 8.48 -28.54 9.92
N PRO A 394 7.25 -28.10 9.60
CA PRO A 394 6.45 -27.29 10.51
C PRO A 394 5.99 -28.05 11.75
N VAL A 395 5.98 -27.39 12.91
CA VAL A 395 5.55 -28.00 14.19
C VAL A 395 4.19 -27.44 14.64
N PRO A 396 3.08 -28.17 14.43
CA PRO A 396 1.73 -27.75 14.78
C PRO A 396 1.40 -27.97 16.27
N GLY A 397 0.32 -27.36 16.76
CA GLY A 397 -0.27 -27.66 18.07
C GLY A 397 0.40 -27.02 19.28
N ILE A 398 1.39 -26.13 19.11
CA ILE A 398 2.09 -25.46 20.21
C ILE A 398 1.40 -24.15 20.56
N MET A 399 1.10 -23.97 21.86
CA MET A 399 0.49 -22.76 22.38
C MET A 399 1.55 -21.69 22.66
N VAL A 400 1.35 -20.52 22.05
CA VAL A 400 2.23 -19.36 22.14
C VAL A 400 1.47 -18.18 22.72
N ASP A 401 2.08 -17.51 23.68
CA ASP A 401 1.54 -16.32 24.33
C ASP A 401 2.35 -15.09 23.94
N ILE A 402 1.66 -13.98 23.68
CA ILE A 402 2.27 -12.68 23.41
C ILE A 402 1.74 -11.66 24.39
N ASN A 403 2.66 -11.06 25.13
CA ASN A 403 2.41 -10.04 26.14
C ASN A 403 3.15 -8.75 25.81
N GLY A 404 2.47 -7.60 25.83
CA GLY A 404 3.13 -6.33 25.55
C GLY A 404 2.22 -5.11 25.63
N GLU A 405 2.80 -3.94 25.34
CA GLU A 405 2.07 -2.67 25.37
C GLU A 405 2.32 -1.90 24.07
N SER A 406 1.24 -1.35 23.53
CA SER A 406 1.28 -0.50 22.34
C SER A 406 2.01 0.81 22.63
N ALA A 407 3.02 1.12 21.82
CA ALA A 407 3.71 2.40 21.90
C ALA A 407 2.85 3.57 21.39
N SER A 408 1.79 3.30 20.62
CA SER A 408 0.91 4.32 20.04
C SER A 408 -0.38 4.54 20.84
N SER A 409 -0.99 3.49 21.39
CA SER A 409 -2.28 3.56 22.08
C SER A 409 -2.21 3.32 23.59
N GLY A 410 -1.09 2.81 24.11
CA GLY A 410 -0.97 2.36 25.51
C GLY A 410 -1.84 1.14 25.84
N LYS A 411 -2.49 0.53 24.84
CA LYS A 411 -3.27 -0.69 25.01
C LYS A 411 -2.34 -1.84 25.35
N LYS A 412 -2.68 -2.57 26.42
CA LYS A 412 -2.01 -3.81 26.80
C LYS A 412 -2.58 -4.98 26.03
N TYR A 413 -1.69 -5.85 25.57
CA TYR A 413 -1.98 -7.07 24.84
C TYR A 413 -1.53 -8.25 25.68
N ASP A 414 -2.43 -9.21 25.83
CA ASP A 414 -2.21 -10.55 26.41
C ASP A 414 -3.02 -11.51 25.53
N LEU A 415 -2.32 -12.10 24.55
CA LEU A 415 -2.93 -12.88 23.48
C LEU A 415 -2.31 -14.27 23.42
N THR A 416 -3.14 -15.28 23.24
CA THR A 416 -2.72 -16.68 23.09
C THR A 416 -3.19 -17.23 21.75
N SER A 417 -2.33 -17.95 21.04
CA SER A 417 -2.67 -18.67 19.81
C SER A 417 -1.92 -20.00 19.74
N ILE A 418 -2.50 -20.96 19.03
CA ILE A 418 -1.91 -22.28 18.79
C ILE A 418 -1.32 -22.31 17.37
N THR A 419 -0.19 -22.99 17.16
CA THR A 419 0.36 -23.17 15.81
C THR A 419 -0.51 -24.09 14.95
N ASP A 420 -0.80 -23.66 13.73
CA ASP A 420 -1.57 -24.42 12.73
C ASP A 420 -0.75 -25.53 12.06
N GLU A 421 -1.33 -26.24 11.09
CA GLU A 421 -0.67 -27.30 10.30
C GLU A 421 0.59 -26.81 9.56
N THR A 422 0.75 -25.50 9.35
CA THR A 422 1.95 -24.89 8.77
C THR A 422 2.99 -24.49 9.81
N GLY A 423 2.75 -24.84 11.07
CA GLY A 423 3.59 -24.51 12.22
C GLY A 423 3.50 -23.04 12.62
N THR A 424 2.45 -22.32 12.22
CA THR A 424 2.36 -20.86 12.39
C THR A 424 1.31 -20.47 13.41
N ALA A 425 1.67 -19.67 14.40
CA ALA A 425 0.75 -18.97 15.30
C ALA A 425 0.68 -17.50 14.90
N ARG A 426 -0.53 -17.02 14.59
CA ARG A 426 -0.76 -15.67 14.05
C ARG A 426 -1.39 -14.77 15.10
N PHE A 427 -0.81 -13.59 15.30
CA PHE A 427 -1.31 -12.57 16.23
C PHE A 427 -1.44 -11.23 15.52
N THR A 428 -2.45 -10.45 15.92
CA THR A 428 -2.63 -9.07 15.48
C THR A 428 -2.43 -8.15 16.66
N VAL A 429 -1.43 -7.27 16.55
CA VAL A 429 -0.98 -6.34 17.59
C VAL A 429 -0.88 -4.92 17.03
N ASP A 430 -0.40 -3.98 17.85
CA ASP A 430 -0.04 -2.61 17.42
C ASP A 430 1.47 -2.44 17.28
N LYS A 431 1.91 -1.24 16.87
CA LYS A 431 3.30 -0.81 17.02
C LYS A 431 3.70 -0.80 18.50
N GLY A 432 4.76 -1.52 18.87
CA GLY A 432 5.16 -1.62 20.28
C GLY A 432 6.21 -2.70 20.55
N ASN A 433 6.52 -2.88 21.83
CA ASN A 433 7.43 -3.92 22.32
C ASN A 433 6.61 -5.05 22.93
N PHE A 434 6.89 -6.28 22.49
CA PHE A 434 6.16 -7.46 22.89
C PHE A 434 7.13 -8.56 23.34
N LYS A 435 6.63 -9.43 24.20
CA LYS A 435 7.32 -10.61 24.71
C LYS A 435 6.51 -11.83 24.27
N ALA A 436 7.15 -12.72 23.52
CA ALA A 436 6.60 -14.03 23.22
C ALA A 436 7.09 -15.05 24.26
N SER A 437 6.18 -15.93 24.70
CA SER A 437 6.45 -17.05 25.58
C SER A 437 5.67 -18.29 25.14
N PHE A 438 6.10 -19.46 25.62
CA PHE A 438 5.46 -20.74 25.33
C PHE A 438 4.82 -21.28 26.60
N VAL A 439 3.64 -21.88 26.47
CA VAL A 439 2.92 -22.47 27.59
C VAL A 439 3.50 -23.84 27.89
N SER A 440 3.93 -24.06 29.14
CA SER A 440 4.65 -25.27 29.53
C SER A 440 3.78 -26.51 29.71
N THR A 441 2.47 -26.37 29.97
CA THR A 441 1.58 -27.51 30.24
C THR A 441 1.37 -28.41 29.03
N ASP A 442 1.40 -27.84 27.83
CA ASP A 442 1.10 -28.56 26.57
C ASP A 442 2.28 -28.48 25.57
N PHE A 443 3.48 -28.16 26.04
CA PHE A 443 4.66 -28.11 25.17
C PHE A 443 5.15 -29.54 24.84
N PRO A 444 5.36 -29.88 23.55
CA PRO A 444 5.79 -31.22 23.17
C PRO A 444 7.13 -31.61 23.82
N ARG A 445 7.15 -32.76 24.49
CA ARG A 445 8.33 -33.26 25.24
C ARG A 445 9.52 -33.60 24.36
N GLU A 446 9.28 -33.86 23.07
CA GLU A 446 10.31 -34.14 22.09
C GLU A 446 11.12 -32.91 21.69
N TYR A 447 10.72 -31.70 22.09
CA TYR A 447 11.43 -30.45 21.81
C TYR A 447 11.88 -29.75 23.10
N GLN A 448 13.00 -29.05 23.03
CA GLN A 448 13.43 -28.13 24.08
C GLN A 448 12.57 -26.86 24.01
N MET A 449 11.92 -26.52 25.11
CA MET A 449 11.09 -25.32 25.19
C MET A 449 11.96 -24.06 25.07
N PRO A 450 11.71 -23.17 24.09
CA PRO A 450 12.49 -21.96 23.93
C PRO A 450 12.30 -21.01 25.11
N SER A 451 13.35 -20.27 25.45
CA SER A 451 13.23 -19.16 26.40
C SER A 451 12.34 -18.04 25.83
N PRO A 452 11.55 -17.35 26.67
CA PRO A 452 10.79 -16.19 26.24
C PRO A 452 11.71 -15.12 25.64
N PHE A 453 11.26 -14.47 24.56
CA PHE A 453 12.05 -13.47 23.85
C PHE A 453 11.22 -12.22 23.55
N PHE A 454 11.91 -11.09 23.42
CA PHE A 454 11.30 -9.80 23.13
C PHE A 454 11.45 -9.47 21.64
N PHE A 455 10.43 -8.85 21.07
CA PHE A 455 10.45 -8.35 19.70
C PHE A 455 9.72 -7.01 19.61
N GLU A 456 10.14 -6.18 18.64
CA GLU A 456 9.60 -4.84 18.45
C GLU A 456 8.89 -4.75 17.09
N MET A 457 7.62 -4.34 17.11
CA MET A 457 6.84 -4.09 15.91
C MET A 457 7.04 -2.65 15.45
N LYS A 458 7.93 -2.44 14.47
CA LYS A 458 8.30 -1.10 13.96
C LYS A 458 7.48 -0.64 12.76
N THR A 459 7.16 -1.56 11.85
CA THR A 459 6.52 -1.30 10.55
C THR A 459 5.24 -2.10 10.40
N ALA A 460 4.22 -1.53 9.75
CA ALA A 460 2.96 -2.21 9.45
C ALA A 460 3.16 -3.34 8.42
N GLY A 461 2.37 -4.40 8.52
CA GLY A 461 2.50 -5.62 7.69
C GLY A 461 2.71 -6.89 8.53
N THR A 462 3.05 -7.99 7.85
CA THR A 462 3.30 -9.28 8.50
C THR A 462 4.78 -9.44 8.82
N THR A 463 5.11 -9.50 10.10
CA THR A 463 6.45 -9.89 10.58
C THR A 463 6.43 -11.39 10.86
N ILE A 464 7.33 -12.15 10.24
CA ILE A 464 7.47 -13.59 10.49
C ILE A 464 8.69 -13.81 11.37
N ILE A 465 8.48 -14.37 12.55
CA ILE A 465 9.54 -14.78 13.47
C ILE A 465 9.62 -16.29 13.43
N THR A 466 10.65 -16.82 12.78
CA THR A 466 10.89 -18.25 12.69
C THR A 466 11.74 -18.72 13.84
N ILE A 467 11.23 -19.70 14.59
CA ILE A 467 11.91 -20.33 15.73
C ILE A 467 12.17 -21.77 15.35
N ARG A 468 13.46 -22.15 15.41
CA ARG A 468 13.92 -23.50 15.14
C ARG A 468 13.94 -24.26 16.45
N LEU A 469 13.02 -25.21 16.60
CA LEU A 469 12.93 -26.05 17.78
C LEU A 469 14.00 -27.13 17.72
N GLU A 470 14.80 -27.21 18.78
CA GLU A 470 15.77 -28.28 18.95
C GLU A 470 15.05 -29.47 19.56
N ARG A 471 15.19 -30.65 18.94
CA ARG A 471 14.72 -31.88 19.57
C ARG A 471 15.45 -32.06 20.89
N GLN A 472 14.73 -32.46 21.94
CA GLN A 472 15.40 -33.03 23.09
C GLN A 472 16.23 -34.22 22.60
N PRO A 473 17.47 -34.38 23.08
CA PRO A 473 18.25 -35.56 22.75
C PRO A 473 17.42 -36.78 23.13
N VAL A 474 16.97 -37.52 22.12
CA VAL A 474 16.30 -38.79 22.33
C VAL A 474 17.34 -39.68 23.00
N LEU A 475 17.16 -39.98 24.29
CA LEU A 475 17.82 -41.13 24.90
C LEU A 475 17.19 -42.37 24.28
N VAL A 476 17.69 -42.72 23.09
CA VAL A 476 17.30 -43.91 22.33
C VAL A 476 17.42 -45.11 23.28
N GLN A 477 16.41 -45.98 23.30
CA GLN A 477 16.36 -47.22 24.08
C GLN A 477 17.50 -48.22 23.79
N ASP A 478 18.44 -47.90 22.88
CA ASP A 478 19.74 -48.57 22.70
C ASP A 478 20.87 -47.97 23.56
N GLY A 479 20.52 -47.14 24.54
CA GLY A 479 21.47 -46.32 25.30
C GLY A 479 21.99 -46.89 26.62
N MET A 480 21.71 -48.13 26.98
CA MET A 480 22.16 -48.69 28.26
C MET A 480 23.68 -48.95 28.26
N GLY A 481 24.34 -48.68 29.37
CA GLY A 481 25.70 -49.17 29.64
C GLY A 481 25.65 -50.47 30.45
N ILE A 482 26.70 -51.29 30.32
CA ILE A 482 26.86 -52.50 31.13
C ILE A 482 27.98 -52.24 32.14
N ILE A 483 27.68 -52.39 33.43
CA ILE A 483 28.68 -52.39 34.50
C ILE A 483 28.89 -53.83 34.94
N GLU A 484 30.14 -54.29 34.92
CA GLU A 484 30.55 -55.58 35.47
C GLU A 484 31.43 -55.34 36.69
N ILE A 485 31.09 -55.96 37.82
CA ILE A 485 31.89 -55.90 39.05
C ILE A 485 32.42 -57.30 39.32
N GLU A 486 33.73 -57.47 39.10
CA GLU A 486 34.46 -58.70 39.39
C GLU A 486 34.96 -58.66 40.84
N VAL A 487 34.64 -59.70 41.60
CA VAL A 487 35.00 -59.80 43.01
C VAL A 487 35.92 -60.99 43.22
N LEU A 488 37.14 -60.70 43.67
CA LEU A 488 38.19 -61.68 43.89
C LEU A 488 38.64 -61.70 45.36
N ASP A 489 39.20 -62.81 45.81
CA ASP A 489 39.94 -62.89 47.06
C ASP A 489 41.37 -62.33 46.94
N LYS A 490 42.13 -62.36 48.05
CA LYS A 490 43.53 -61.93 48.09
C LYS A 490 44.46 -62.71 47.14
N ASP A 491 44.09 -63.94 46.80
CA ASP A 491 44.85 -64.86 45.93
C ASP A 491 44.38 -64.79 44.46
N ASN A 492 43.52 -63.82 44.12
CA ASN A 492 42.88 -63.62 42.81
C ASN A 492 41.94 -64.75 42.38
N LYS A 493 41.34 -65.47 43.33
CA LYS A 493 40.27 -66.43 42.99
C LYS A 493 38.92 -65.73 43.01
N PRO A 494 38.03 -66.04 42.04
CA PRO A 494 36.71 -65.45 41.98
C PRO A 494 35.81 -65.93 43.12
N LEU A 495 35.00 -65.00 43.65
CA LEU A 495 34.04 -65.27 44.71
C LEU A 495 32.61 -65.27 44.15
N GLU A 496 31.98 -66.45 44.14
CA GLU A 496 30.62 -66.66 43.63
C GLU A 496 29.55 -66.43 44.72
N GLY A 497 28.37 -65.96 44.31
CA GLY A 497 27.17 -65.86 45.13
C GLY A 497 27.09 -64.61 46.02
N LEU A 498 27.93 -63.61 45.79
CA LEU A 498 27.90 -62.34 46.54
C LEU A 498 26.89 -61.38 45.92
N GLU A 499 26.01 -60.81 46.75
CA GLU A 499 25.02 -59.83 46.30
C GLU A 499 25.59 -58.41 46.33
N LEU A 500 25.49 -57.73 45.18
CA LEU A 500 25.80 -56.32 45.04
C LEU A 500 24.56 -55.55 44.62
N THR A 501 24.46 -54.31 45.09
CA THR A 501 23.41 -53.35 44.72
C THR A 501 23.99 -52.07 44.16
N LEU A 502 23.29 -51.48 43.19
CA LEU A 502 23.49 -50.10 42.77
C LEU A 502 22.40 -49.22 43.41
N GLY A 503 22.81 -48.23 44.18
CA GLY A 503 21.92 -47.27 44.83
C GLY A 503 21.34 -46.24 43.85
N GLU A 504 20.05 -45.95 44.02
CA GLU A 504 19.26 -44.95 43.27
C GLU A 504 19.40 -45.04 41.73
N VAL A 505 18.95 -46.15 41.15
CA VAL A 505 18.90 -46.31 39.69
C VAL A 505 17.55 -45.82 39.16
N VAL A 506 17.59 -44.86 38.23
CA VAL A 506 16.40 -44.36 37.50
C VAL A 506 16.26 -45.13 36.19
N LEU A 507 15.19 -45.91 36.03
CA LEU A 507 14.86 -46.61 34.79
C LEU A 507 13.75 -45.87 34.04
N GLY A 508 14.13 -45.04 33.08
CA GLY A 508 13.22 -44.47 32.09
C GLY A 508 12.37 -43.29 32.59
N LEU A 509 12.11 -42.37 31.67
CA LEU A 509 11.52 -41.03 31.88
C LEU A 509 10.02 -41.00 32.20
N GLU A 510 9.38 -42.14 32.44
CA GLU A 510 7.91 -42.18 32.59
C GLU A 510 7.41 -42.31 34.02
N ASN A 511 8.25 -42.66 35.01
CA ASN A 511 7.90 -42.55 36.43
C ASN A 511 9.16 -42.36 37.30
N ASP A 512 9.16 -41.32 38.16
CA ASP A 512 10.24 -41.01 39.12
C ASP A 512 10.28 -42.00 40.31
N THR A 513 10.20 -43.29 40.00
CA THR A 513 10.29 -44.38 40.97
C THR A 513 11.74 -44.86 41.07
N ARG A 514 12.37 -44.57 42.20
CA ARG A 514 13.74 -45.02 42.52
C ARG A 514 13.70 -46.48 42.95
N TYR A 515 14.50 -47.32 42.32
CA TYR A 515 14.70 -48.70 42.75
C TYR A 515 16.18 -49.01 42.92
N ASN A 516 16.48 -49.89 43.87
CA ASN A 516 17.80 -50.51 43.96
C ASN A 516 17.83 -51.71 43.04
N VAL A 517 18.80 -51.77 42.14
CA VAL A 517 19.02 -52.95 41.30
C VAL A 517 20.05 -53.82 41.99
N PHE A 518 19.76 -55.11 42.16
CA PHE A 518 20.68 -56.09 42.74
C PHE A 518 21.15 -57.09 41.67
N SER A 519 22.38 -57.59 41.83
CA SER A 519 22.97 -58.63 40.99
C SER A 519 23.91 -59.49 41.84
N TYR A 520 24.02 -60.77 41.51
CA TYR A 520 24.85 -61.73 42.24
C TYR A 520 26.09 -62.10 41.41
N THR A 521 27.24 -62.28 42.06
CA THR A 521 28.43 -62.75 41.37
C THR A 521 28.25 -64.19 40.90
N ASN A 522 28.60 -64.46 39.64
CA ASN A 522 28.56 -65.81 39.06
C ASN A 522 29.81 -66.63 39.45
N SER A 523 29.97 -67.83 38.87
CA SER A 523 31.13 -68.72 39.10
C SER A 523 32.49 -68.13 38.68
N GLU A 524 32.50 -67.06 37.88
CA GLU A 524 33.69 -66.26 37.54
C GLU A 524 33.85 -65.05 38.46
N GLY A 525 33.01 -64.91 39.50
CA GLY A 525 33.08 -63.83 40.47
C GLY A 525 32.52 -62.50 39.97
N ILE A 526 31.78 -62.48 38.85
CA ILE A 526 31.32 -61.26 38.19
C ILE A 526 29.83 -61.03 38.42
N ALA A 527 29.47 -59.85 38.91
CA ALA A 527 28.09 -59.34 38.94
C ALA A 527 27.88 -58.33 37.82
N VAL A 528 26.77 -58.44 37.07
CA VAL A 528 26.51 -57.60 35.88
C VAL A 528 25.25 -56.76 36.09
N PHE A 529 25.34 -55.47 35.76
CA PHE A 529 24.24 -54.51 35.80
C PHE A 529 24.07 -53.85 34.43
N LYS A 530 22.83 -53.82 33.92
CA LYS A 530 22.47 -53.07 32.71
C LYS A 530 21.66 -51.85 33.13
N VAL A 531 22.26 -50.67 33.08
CA VAL A 531 21.70 -49.41 33.60
C VAL A 531 21.86 -48.28 32.58
N ALA A 532 21.12 -47.18 32.77
CA ALA A 532 21.28 -45.99 31.95
C ALA A 532 22.70 -45.41 32.12
N PRO A 533 23.19 -44.58 31.18
CA PRO A 533 24.49 -43.94 31.35
C PRO A 533 24.46 -42.99 32.55
N GLY A 534 25.45 -43.10 33.44
CA GLY A 534 25.47 -42.37 34.70
C GLY A 534 26.51 -42.94 35.68
N THR A 535 26.73 -42.24 36.79
CA THR A 535 27.57 -42.72 37.89
C THR A 535 26.67 -43.15 39.04
N TYR A 536 26.90 -44.36 39.53
CA TYR A 536 26.09 -45.04 40.54
C TYR A 536 26.98 -45.43 41.73
N SER A 537 26.38 -45.49 42.93
CA SER A 537 27.05 -46.02 44.11
C SER A 537 26.77 -47.52 44.24
N ALA A 538 27.80 -48.34 44.13
CA ALA A 538 27.75 -49.79 44.31
C ALA A 538 28.07 -50.18 45.76
N SER A 539 27.31 -51.10 46.33
CA SER A 539 27.51 -51.60 47.70
C SER A 539 27.10 -53.07 47.85
N PHE A 540 27.63 -53.75 48.85
CA PHE A 540 27.25 -55.13 49.18
C PHE A 540 26.07 -55.14 50.15
N THR A 541 25.02 -55.93 49.85
CA THR A 541 23.70 -55.79 50.51
C THR A 541 23.60 -56.42 51.89
N GLU A 542 24.40 -57.45 52.21
CA GLU A 542 24.43 -58.05 53.55
C GLU A 542 25.84 -58.46 53.99
N PRO A 543 26.32 -58.01 55.17
CA PRO A 543 27.58 -58.48 55.75
C PRO A 543 27.57 -60.00 56.04
N GLY A 544 26.39 -60.60 56.23
CA GLY A 544 26.22 -61.99 56.64
C GLY A 544 26.57 -63.04 55.58
N LEU A 545 26.58 -62.66 54.30
CA LEU A 545 27.02 -63.49 53.16
C LEU A 545 28.54 -63.49 53.00
N ILE A 546 29.23 -62.54 53.64
CA ILE A 546 30.68 -62.32 53.58
C ILE A 546 31.30 -62.70 54.94
N LYS A 547 31.14 -63.95 55.40
CA LYS A 547 31.58 -64.35 56.76
C LYS A 547 33.10 -64.39 56.95
N SER A 548 33.85 -64.44 55.85
CA SER A 548 35.33 -64.60 55.86
C SER A 548 36.08 -63.39 55.33
N TYR A 549 35.39 -62.29 54.97
CA TYR A 549 36.02 -61.10 54.39
C TYR A 549 35.44 -59.80 54.96
N VAL A 550 36.23 -58.74 54.95
CA VAL A 550 35.79 -57.40 55.34
C VAL A 550 34.94 -56.80 54.22
N THR A 551 33.71 -56.41 54.55
CA THR A 551 32.82 -55.72 53.61
C THR A 551 33.39 -54.33 53.28
N PRO A 552 33.65 -54.02 51.99
CA PRO A 552 34.18 -52.72 51.60
C PRO A 552 33.11 -51.63 51.71
N SER A 553 33.56 -50.38 51.86
CA SER A 553 32.65 -49.22 51.79
C SER A 553 32.06 -49.08 50.37
N PRO A 554 30.86 -48.49 50.22
CA PRO A 554 30.28 -48.21 48.92
C PRO A 554 31.25 -47.44 48.01
N PHE A 555 31.25 -47.76 46.71
CA PHE A 555 32.18 -47.21 45.73
C PHE A 555 31.45 -46.78 44.46
N GLU A 556 32.02 -45.83 43.73
CA GLU A 556 31.40 -45.28 42.52
C GLU A 556 31.75 -46.11 41.29
N VAL A 557 30.73 -46.39 40.46
CA VAL A 557 30.84 -47.05 39.17
C VAL A 557 30.10 -46.26 38.11
N THR A 558 30.67 -46.16 36.91
CA THR A 558 30.12 -45.33 35.83
C THR A 558 29.74 -46.20 34.64
N ALA A 559 28.50 -46.09 34.20
CA ALA A 559 28.02 -46.67 32.96
C ALA A 559 28.16 -45.64 31.83
N ALA A 560 28.82 -46.01 30.74
CA ALA A 560 28.83 -45.25 29.49
C ALA A 560 28.00 -45.97 28.43
N GLN A 561 27.27 -45.18 27.63
CA GLN A 561 26.33 -45.66 26.62
C GLN A 561 26.98 -46.67 25.66
N GLY A 562 26.36 -47.84 25.47
CA GLY A 562 26.80 -48.86 24.50
C GLY A 562 28.16 -49.50 24.80
N SER A 563 28.70 -49.31 26.01
CA SER A 563 30.00 -49.84 26.43
C SER A 563 29.88 -50.72 27.68
N ILE A 564 30.87 -51.61 27.86
CA ILE A 564 31.02 -52.44 29.06
C ILE A 564 32.15 -51.87 29.90
N ALA A 565 31.84 -51.44 31.12
CA ALA A 565 32.81 -51.00 32.10
C ALA A 565 32.97 -52.08 33.17
N ARG A 566 34.18 -52.64 33.29
CA ARG A 566 34.50 -53.67 34.28
C ARG A 566 35.33 -53.08 35.43
N TYR A 567 34.88 -53.31 36.65
CA TYR A 567 35.54 -52.92 37.90
C TYR A 567 35.94 -54.17 38.67
N THR A 568 37.20 -54.30 39.06
CA THR A 568 37.68 -55.44 39.85
C THR A 568 37.92 -55.01 41.30
N ILE A 569 37.32 -55.74 42.23
CA ILE A 569 37.44 -55.53 43.67
C ILE A 569 38.05 -56.76 44.30
N ARG A 570 39.06 -56.54 45.14
CA ARG A 570 39.68 -57.59 45.95
C ARG A 570 39.23 -57.44 47.39
N LEU A 571 38.57 -58.46 47.92
CA LEU A 571 38.15 -58.47 49.31
C LEU A 571 39.32 -58.87 50.21
N ALA A 572 39.52 -58.09 51.27
CA ALA A 572 40.49 -58.43 52.31
C ALA A 572 39.85 -59.41 53.30
N GLU A 573 40.60 -60.45 53.70
CA GLU A 573 40.24 -61.21 54.90
C GLU A 573 40.43 -60.31 56.15
N PRO A 574 39.62 -60.47 57.20
CA PRO A 574 39.68 -59.64 58.42
C PRO A 574 41.01 -59.71 59.17
#